data_AF-A0A343JEF1-F1
#
_entry.id   AF-A0A343JEF1-F1
#
_cell.length_a   1.000
_cell.length_b   1.000
_cell.length_c   1.000
_cell.angle_alpha   90.00
_cell.angle_beta   90.00
_cell.angle_gamma   90.00
#
_symmetry.space_group_name_H-M   'P 1'
#
loop_
_entity.id
_entity.type
_entity.pdbx_description
1 polymer ?
#
loop_
_entity_poly.entity_id
_entity_poly.type
_entity_poly.pdbx_seq_one_letter_code
_entity_poly.pdbx_strand_id
1 'polypeptide(L)'
;MERLNYIQNEYMQSFIFNKRSSRRPYKLDCEILIKTKDLDHKEWLRARKLGITGTDIAAIAGENKYKSAMAVYLEKISDELSEDTNEKATRG
;
A
#
# COMPACT_ATOMS: atom_id res chain seq x y z
N MET A 1 3.22 -29.13 -11.26
CA MET A 1 3.43 -27.70 -10.94
C MET A 1 3.36 -27.55 -9.44
N GLU A 2 4.52 -27.45 -8.78
CA GLU A 2 4.60 -27.28 -7.34
C GLU A 2 4.04 -25.89 -6.97
N ARG A 3 3.00 -25.86 -6.14
CA ARG A 3 2.53 -24.60 -5.53
C ARG A 3 3.68 -24.09 -4.67
N LEU A 4 4.12 -22.85 -4.93
CA LEU A 4 5.09 -22.13 -4.10
C LEU A 4 4.58 -22.09 -2.65
N ASN A 5 5.02 -23.05 -1.83
CA ASN A 5 4.57 -23.21 -0.45
C ASN A 5 5.39 -22.23 0.42
N TYR A 6 5.13 -20.93 0.24
CA TYR A 6 5.80 -19.83 0.95
C TYR A 6 5.72 -19.99 2.47
N ILE A 7 4.70 -20.71 2.96
CA ILE A 7 4.49 -21.00 4.37
C ILE A 7 5.59 -21.93 4.93
N GLN A 8 6.23 -22.78 4.11
CA GLN A 8 7.33 -23.66 4.56
C GLN A 8 8.73 -23.07 4.36
N ASN A 9 8.86 -21.86 3.80
CA ASN A 9 10.16 -21.26 3.55
C ASN A 9 10.71 -20.59 4.81
N GLU A 10 11.60 -21.29 5.53
CA GLU A 10 12.24 -20.80 6.76
C GLU A 10 13.00 -19.48 6.58
N TYR A 11 13.60 -19.23 5.41
CA TYR A 11 14.25 -17.96 5.09
C TYR A 11 13.25 -16.80 5.07
N MET A 12 12.04 -17.05 4.58
CA MET A 12 10.99 -16.03 4.56
C MET A 12 10.29 -15.87 5.89
N GLN A 13 10.10 -16.95 6.64
CA GLN A 13 9.58 -16.86 8.01
C GLN A 13 10.51 -16.02 8.88
N SER A 14 11.82 -16.27 8.83
CA SER A 14 12.79 -15.46 9.58
C SER A 14 12.79 -14.01 9.11
N PHE A 15 12.72 -13.71 7.81
CA PHE A 15 12.64 -12.33 7.34
C PHE A 15 11.38 -11.58 7.83
N ILE A 16 10.23 -12.25 7.83
CA ILE A 16 8.94 -11.67 8.25
C ILE A 16 8.87 -11.51 9.79
N PHE A 17 9.39 -12.48 10.55
CA PHE A 17 9.21 -12.54 12.00
C PHE A 17 10.42 -12.03 12.82
N ASN A 18 11.59 -11.83 12.21
CA ASN A 18 12.84 -11.46 12.91
C ASN A 18 13.12 -9.94 12.92
N LYS A 19 12.18 -9.15 13.46
CA LYS A 19 12.42 -7.75 13.85
C LYS A 19 11.70 -7.35 15.14
N ARG A 20 11.87 -8.16 16.20
CA ARG A 20 11.25 -7.88 17.51
C ARG A 20 12.29 -7.64 18.60
N SER A 21 12.85 -6.44 18.64
CA SER A 21 13.39 -5.86 19.89
C SER A 21 13.64 -4.36 19.76
N SER A 22 12.58 -3.57 19.63
CA SER A 22 12.60 -2.18 20.10
C SER A 22 11.24 -1.87 20.68
N ARG A 23 11.20 -1.20 21.84
CA ARG A 23 9.96 -0.76 22.47
C ARG A 23 9.26 0.21 21.52
N ARG A 24 8.25 -0.27 20.79
CA ARG A 24 7.45 0.59 19.91
C ARG A 24 6.45 1.36 20.79
N PRO A 25 6.27 2.67 20.58
CA PRO A 25 5.32 3.48 21.35
C PRO A 25 3.87 3.01 21.16
N TYR A 26 3.59 2.30 20.06
CA TYR A 26 2.32 1.67 19.77
C TYR A 26 2.55 0.17 19.54
N LYS A 27 1.63 -0.67 20.03
CA LYS A 27 1.63 -2.14 19.80
C LYS A 27 1.18 -2.48 18.37
N LEU A 28 1.81 -1.84 17.40
CA LEU A 28 1.58 -2.04 15.98
C LEU A 28 2.80 -2.74 15.38
N ASP A 29 2.54 -3.76 14.58
CA ASP A 29 3.58 -4.45 13.80
C ASP A 29 4.03 -3.64 12.57
N CYS A 30 3.57 -2.40 12.41
CA CYS A 30 3.98 -1.47 11.36
C CYS A 30 4.84 -0.30 11.87
N GLU A 31 5.51 0.36 10.93
CA GLU A 31 6.18 1.65 11.13
C GLU A 31 5.23 2.78 10.72
N ILE A 32 5.19 3.86 11.52
CA ILE A 32 4.36 5.03 11.21
C ILE A 32 5.14 5.92 10.25
N LEU A 33 4.72 5.96 8.98
CA LEU A 33 5.38 6.75 7.94
C LEU A 33 5.19 8.26 8.14
N ILE A 34 3.94 8.69 8.32
CA ILE A 34 3.59 10.12 8.42
C ILE A 34 2.32 10.32 9.25
N LYS A 35 2.20 11.46 9.93
CA LYS A 35 0.95 11.89 10.55
C LYS A 35 0.09 12.55 9.47
N THR A 36 -1.17 12.13 9.37
CA THR A 36 -2.10 12.67 8.36
C THR A 36 -2.79 13.97 8.81
N LYS A 37 -2.76 14.27 10.11
CA LYS A 37 -3.33 15.50 10.65
C LYS A 37 -2.51 16.70 10.13
N ASP A 38 -3.19 17.69 9.58
CA ASP A 38 -2.60 18.92 9.04
C ASP A 38 -1.68 18.71 7.82
N LEU A 39 -1.78 17.56 7.15
CA LEU A 39 -0.99 17.23 5.96
C LEU A 39 -1.63 17.85 4.70
N ASP A 40 -0.81 18.49 3.86
CA ASP A 40 -1.28 19.01 2.58
C ASP A 40 -1.75 17.87 1.64
N HIS A 41 -2.73 18.16 0.79
CA HIS A 41 -3.29 17.15 -0.12
C HIS A 41 -2.23 16.52 -1.03
N LYS A 42 -1.27 17.31 -1.55
CA LYS A 42 -0.21 16.79 -2.43
C LYS A 42 0.78 15.94 -1.67
N GLU A 43 1.10 16.32 -0.44
CA GLU A 43 1.98 15.53 0.43
C GLU A 43 1.31 14.21 0.83
N TRP A 44 0.00 14.23 1.08
CA TRP A 44 -0.79 13.03 1.31
C TRP A 44 -0.79 12.10 0.11
N LEU A 45 -0.97 12.63 -1.12
CA LEU A 45 -0.89 11.83 -2.35
C LEU A 45 0.49 11.19 -2.53
N ARG A 46 1.57 11.94 -2.29
CA ARG A 46 2.95 11.40 -2.32
C ARG A 46 3.14 10.29 -1.31
N ALA A 47 2.76 10.52 -0.06
CA ALA A 47 2.89 9.51 1.00
C ALA A 47 2.08 8.25 0.71
N ARG A 48 0.87 8.41 0.15
CA ARG A 48 -0.01 7.31 -0.26
C ARG A 48 0.59 6.49 -1.41
N LYS A 49 1.33 7.13 -2.31
CA LYS A 49 1.98 6.46 -3.44
C LYS A 49 3.09 5.50 -3.01
N LEU A 50 3.75 5.78 -1.89
CA LEU A 50 4.84 4.95 -1.35
C LEU A 50 4.39 3.55 -0.86
N GLY A 51 3.08 3.32 -0.71
CA GLY A 51 2.54 2.05 -0.24
C GLY A 51 1.44 1.50 -1.14
N ILE A 52 1.14 0.21 -0.96
CA ILE A 52 -0.04 -0.43 -1.55
C ILE A 52 -1.23 -0.17 -0.64
N THR A 53 -2.27 0.47 -1.19
CA THR A 53 -3.47 0.84 -0.45
C THR A 53 -4.58 -0.20 -0.64
N GLY A 54 -5.63 -0.19 0.20
CA GLY A 54 -6.74 -1.15 0.06
C GLY A 54 -7.42 -1.14 -1.32
N THR A 55 -7.55 0.04 -1.93
CA THR A 55 -8.03 0.20 -3.32
C THR A 55 -7.11 -0.43 -4.36
N ASP A 56 -5.80 -0.35 -4.13
CA ASP A 56 -4.80 -0.99 -4.98
C ASP A 56 -4.87 -2.51 -4.82
N ILE A 57 -5.06 -3.02 -3.60
CA ILE A 57 -5.26 -4.45 -3.33
C ILE A 57 -6.52 -4.95 -4.07
N ALA A 58 -7.63 -4.22 -4.03
CA ALA A 58 -8.84 -4.60 -4.75
C ALA A 58 -8.62 -4.68 -6.27
N ALA A 59 -7.84 -3.76 -6.84
CA ALA A 59 -7.46 -3.80 -8.25
C ALA A 59 -6.50 -4.94 -8.59
N ILE A 60 -5.53 -5.22 -7.72
CA ILE A 60 -4.59 -6.34 -7.88
C ILE A 60 -5.32 -7.68 -7.77
N ALA A 61 -6.29 -7.79 -6.85
CA ALA A 61 -7.12 -8.96 -6.68
C ALA A 61 -8.16 -9.16 -7.80
N GLY A 62 -8.33 -8.18 -8.69
CA GLY A 62 -9.31 -8.24 -9.78
C GLY A 62 -10.76 -7.89 -9.38
N GLU A 63 -10.97 -7.44 -8.14
CA GLU A 63 -12.29 -7.06 -7.60
C GLU A 63 -12.69 -5.61 -7.96
N ASN A 64 -11.77 -4.83 -8.54
CA ASN A 64 -12.03 -3.45 -8.93
C ASN A 64 -12.46 -3.33 -10.41
N LYS A 65 -13.65 -2.78 -10.66
CA LYS A 65 -14.21 -2.55 -12.01
C LYS A 65 -13.58 -1.37 -12.75
N TYR A 66 -12.87 -0.49 -12.05
CA TYR A 66 -12.38 0.79 -12.57
C TYR A 66 -10.87 0.80 -12.79
N LYS A 67 -10.13 -0.08 -12.10
CA LYS A 67 -8.66 -0.05 -12.10
C LYS A 67 -8.11 -1.47 -12.17
N SER A 68 -7.19 -1.69 -13.11
CA SER A 68 -6.50 -2.99 -13.28
C SER A 68 -5.22 -3.06 -12.45
N ALA A 69 -4.73 -4.28 -12.21
CA ALA A 69 -3.43 -4.50 -11.55
C ALA A 69 -2.28 -3.80 -12.29
N MET A 70 -2.31 -3.77 -13.62
CA MET A 70 -1.30 -3.08 -14.44
C MET A 70 -1.36 -1.56 -14.27
N ALA A 71 -2.56 -0.99 -14.18
CA ALA A 71 -2.73 0.44 -13.92
C ALA A 71 -2.16 0.83 -12.55
N VAL A 72 -2.38 0.00 -11.52
CA VAL A 72 -1.74 0.17 -10.20
C VAL A 72 -0.22 0.15 -10.31
N TYR A 73 0.34 -0.83 -11.04
CA TYR A 73 1.79 -0.93 -11.20
C TYR A 73 2.38 0.33 -11.85
N LEU A 74 1.80 0.78 -12.96
CA LEU A 74 2.25 1.98 -13.68
C LEU A 74 2.16 3.24 -12.81
N GLU A 75 1.08 3.39 -12.03
CA GLU A 75 0.95 4.50 -11.10
C GLU A 75 2.07 4.49 -10.05
N LYS A 76 2.38 3.34 -9.45
CA LYS A 76 3.37 3.25 -8.36
C LYS A 76 4.81 3.48 -8.82
N ILE A 77 5.16 3.13 -10.05
CA ILE A 77 6.51 3.33 -10.59
C ILE A 77 6.70 4.69 -11.26
N SER A 78 5.61 5.34 -11.69
CA SER A 78 5.69 6.69 -12.27
C SER A 78 6.14 7.69 -11.20
N ASP A 79 6.76 8.80 -11.57
CA ASP A 79 7.02 9.91 -10.66
C ASP A 79 5.85 10.92 -10.60
N GLU A 80 4.91 10.82 -11.55
CA GLU A 80 3.81 11.77 -11.67
C GLU A 80 2.75 11.58 -10.59
N LEU A 81 2.30 12.68 -9.99
CA LEU A 81 1.15 12.67 -9.11
C LEU A 81 -0.11 12.82 -9.96
N SER A 82 -0.84 11.73 -10.16
CA SER A 82 -2.17 11.78 -10.74
C SER A 82 -3.14 12.32 -9.69
N GLU A 83 -3.73 13.48 -9.96
CA GLU A 83 -4.92 13.93 -9.25
C GLU A 83 -6.11 13.17 -9.84
N ASP A 84 -6.75 12.31 -9.04
CA ASP A 84 -8.02 11.70 -9.43
C ASP A 84 -9.08 12.81 -9.48
N THR A 85 -9.27 13.44 -10.65
CA THR A 85 -10.40 14.32 -10.95
C THR A 85 -11.67 13.49 -11.12
N ASN A 86 -12.03 12.76 -10.07
CA ASN A 86 -13.24 11.98 -10.05
C ASN A 86 -14.39 12.93 -9.73
N GLU A 87 -15.10 13.38 -10.77
CA GLU A 87 -16.29 14.26 -10.70
C GLU A 87 -17.39 13.70 -9.77
N LYS A 88 -17.30 12.41 -9.41
CA LYS A 88 -18.19 11.69 -8.49
C LYS A 88 -17.89 11.92 -7.00
N ALA A 89 -16.68 12.36 -6.63
CA ALA A 89 -16.34 12.62 -5.23
C ALA A 89 -16.99 13.92 -4.69
N THR A 90 -17.51 14.77 -5.58
CA THR A 90 -18.08 16.09 -5.26
C THR A 90 -19.57 16.07 -4.89
N ARG A 91 -20.21 14.89 -4.85
CA ARG A 91 -21.62 14.72 -4.45
C ARG A 91 -21.74 13.82 -3.22
N GLY A 92 -21.27 14.30 -2.08
CA GLY A 92 -21.43 13.69 -0.76
C GLY A 92 -21.87 14.71 0.26
#